data_AF-A0A5C6TQX7-F1
#
_entry.id   AF-A0A5C6TQX7-F1
#
_cell.length_a   1.000
_cell.length_b   1.000
_cell.length_c   1.000
_cell.angle_alpha   90.00
_cell.angle_beta   90.00
_cell.angle_gamma   90.00
#
_symmetry.space_group_name_H-M   'P 1'
#
loop_
_entity.id
_entity.type
_entity.pdbx_description
1 polymer ?
#
loop_
_entity_poly.entity_id
_entity_poly.type
_entity_poly.pdbx_seq_one_letter_code
_entity_poly.pdbx_strand_id
1 'polypeptide(L)'
;MTVIHCGEAAPGTAPAIRQPPRLARSRKECATPALVQVTGDLREKWRRTRLMLHCSDESGHVRDERRELRRRRCIQEGAAKEHHAAAAVAHRTAGGVMLTVPDVRPQRDEILRYGNGAVVLHWVTAALVIAQVIVGFTFKLLPRGPAHGEWFAWHKTLGATILLLALVRLAWRLAHKPPPFPETLGRWERIAATWNHRAFYALLILLPLTGLVAVSDGARSGFVALVGGLKVPAVPGVSEATGELSGDVHVVLVFTTLALLVLHVGAALKHQFFDSSRAAGRMPPFRERRGAASLPGLY
;
A
#
# COMPACT_ATOMS: atom_id res chain seq x y z
N MET A 1 33.96 57.44 5.78
CA MET A 1 34.07 58.74 6.51
C MET A 1 34.05 59.83 5.46
N THR A 2 33.14 60.80 5.62
CA THR A 2 33.24 62.17 5.05
C THR A 2 32.89 62.30 3.55
N VAL A 3 31.63 62.64 3.18
CA VAL A 3 31.04 64.01 2.99
C VAL A 3 31.48 64.57 1.62
N ILE A 4 30.62 65.05 0.70
CA ILE A 4 29.98 66.39 0.56
C ILE A 4 29.09 66.29 -0.72
N HIS A 5 27.76 66.54 -0.70
CA HIS A 5 27.04 67.79 -1.13
C HIS A 5 27.44 68.29 -2.54
N CYS A 6 26.62 68.84 -3.44
CA CYS A 6 25.31 69.50 -3.47
C CYS A 6 24.95 69.64 -4.98
N GLY A 7 23.71 69.97 -5.36
CA GLY A 7 23.49 70.64 -6.65
C GLY A 7 22.14 70.46 -7.32
N GLU A 8 21.30 71.47 -7.16
CA GLU A 8 20.00 71.74 -7.78
C GLU A 8 20.10 72.09 -9.28
N ALA A 9 19.10 71.77 -10.10
CA ALA A 9 18.59 72.62 -11.19
C ALA A 9 17.50 71.92 -12.04
N ALA A 10 16.33 72.57 -12.14
CA ALA A 10 15.40 72.46 -13.26
C ALA A 10 15.56 73.71 -14.17
N PRO A 11 14.70 73.94 -15.18
CA PRO A 11 14.50 73.21 -16.42
C PRO A 11 14.89 74.08 -17.65
N GLY A 12 15.08 73.50 -18.84
CA GLY A 12 15.15 74.32 -20.05
C GLY A 12 15.61 73.64 -21.35
N THR A 13 14.77 73.81 -22.37
CA THR A 13 15.07 73.87 -23.82
C THR A 13 15.40 72.60 -24.60
N ALA A 14 14.55 72.34 -25.61
CA ALA A 14 14.69 71.38 -26.70
C ALA A 14 15.70 71.85 -27.76
N PRO A 15 16.17 70.94 -28.63
CA PRO A 15 15.91 71.15 -30.06
C PRO A 15 15.56 69.89 -30.87
N ALA A 16 14.87 70.13 -31.99
CA ALA A 16 14.47 69.20 -33.04
C ALA A 16 15.66 68.58 -33.81
N ILE A 17 15.44 67.46 -34.53
CA ILE A 17 15.93 67.17 -35.91
C ILE A 17 15.55 65.73 -36.40
N ARG A 18 14.82 65.70 -37.54
CA ARG A 18 14.84 64.84 -38.76
C ARG A 18 14.56 63.30 -38.79
N GLN A 19 13.46 62.97 -39.51
CA GLN A 19 13.30 62.04 -40.70
C GLN A 19 13.54 60.50 -40.56
N PRO A 20 13.18 59.60 -41.52
CA PRO A 20 12.15 59.53 -42.59
C PRO A 20 11.36 58.15 -42.57
N PRO A 21 11.12 57.36 -43.67
CA PRO A 21 9.79 56.89 -44.09
C PRO A 21 9.47 55.38 -43.89
N ARG A 22 8.23 55.00 -44.23
CA ARG A 22 7.66 53.63 -44.25
C ARG A 22 8.51 52.62 -45.03
N LEU A 23 8.67 51.39 -44.52
CA LEU A 23 8.88 50.19 -45.36
C LEU A 23 8.22 48.90 -44.80
N ALA A 24 7.43 48.30 -45.69
CA ALA A 24 7.22 46.87 -45.98
C ALA A 24 6.93 45.84 -44.87
N ARG A 25 5.68 45.34 -44.86
CA ARG A 25 5.31 44.00 -44.37
C ARG A 25 5.94 42.93 -45.28
N SER A 26 6.78 42.04 -44.73
CA SER A 26 7.04 40.74 -45.35
C SER A 26 6.24 39.66 -44.60
N ARG A 27 5.35 38.98 -45.34
CA ARG A 27 4.75 37.72 -44.88
C ARG A 27 5.86 36.67 -44.90
N LYS A 28 6.22 36.12 -43.75
CA LYS A 28 6.96 34.85 -43.70
C LYS A 28 5.93 33.74 -43.56
N GLU A 29 5.71 33.01 -44.64
CA GLU A 29 4.94 31.78 -44.69
C GLU A 29 5.71 30.69 -43.92
N CYS A 30 5.02 29.98 -43.03
CA CYS A 30 5.59 28.84 -42.31
C CYS A 30 5.58 27.61 -43.21
N ALA A 31 6.77 27.07 -43.49
CA ALA A 31 6.95 25.81 -44.19
C ALA A 31 6.41 24.61 -43.37
N THR A 32 5.70 23.72 -44.05
CA THR A 32 5.25 22.40 -43.59
C THR A 32 6.45 21.44 -43.49
N PRO A 33 6.60 20.62 -42.43
CA PRO A 33 7.65 19.61 -42.41
C PRO A 33 7.24 18.36 -43.19
N ALA A 34 8.15 17.88 -44.04
CA ALA A 34 8.04 16.64 -44.77
C ALA A 34 8.14 15.42 -43.84
N LEU A 35 7.36 14.37 -44.16
CA LEU A 35 7.38 13.04 -43.56
C LEU A 35 8.77 12.40 -43.68
N VAL A 36 9.42 12.12 -42.55
CA VAL A 36 10.64 11.30 -42.50
C VAL A 36 10.24 9.85 -42.26
N GLN A 37 10.56 8.97 -43.21
CA GLN A 37 10.41 7.52 -43.08
C GLN A 37 11.40 6.98 -42.02
N VAL A 38 10.89 6.21 -41.06
CA VAL A 38 11.70 5.57 -40.02
C VAL A 38 12.00 4.14 -40.45
N THR A 39 13.22 3.92 -40.96
CA THR A 39 13.83 2.60 -41.07
C THR A 39 15.10 2.59 -40.24
N GLY A 40 15.24 1.60 -39.35
CA GLY A 40 16.54 1.23 -38.78
C GLY A 40 16.79 1.62 -37.32
N ASP A 41 16.84 0.57 -36.50
CA ASP A 41 17.69 0.33 -35.32
C ASP A 41 17.58 1.25 -34.08
N LEU A 42 17.08 0.66 -32.99
CA LEU A 42 16.64 1.30 -31.74
C LEU A 42 17.64 1.19 -30.58
N ARG A 43 18.95 1.04 -30.84
CA ARG A 43 19.93 0.85 -29.75
C ARG A 43 21.03 1.89 -29.59
N GLU A 44 21.05 2.99 -30.35
CA GLU A 44 22.18 3.95 -30.29
C GLU A 44 21.81 5.45 -30.26
N LYS A 45 20.52 5.82 -30.19
CA LYS A 45 20.05 7.22 -30.31
C LYS A 45 19.66 7.93 -29.00
N TRP A 46 20.01 7.39 -27.83
CA TRP A 46 19.67 8.00 -26.52
C TRP A 46 20.71 9.01 -25.96
N ARG A 47 21.67 9.50 -26.76
CA ARG A 47 22.69 10.46 -26.28
C ARG A 47 22.87 11.78 -27.07
N ARG A 48 21.99 12.13 -28.02
CA ARG A 48 22.07 13.42 -28.73
C ARG A 48 20.70 14.03 -29.03
N THR A 49 20.00 14.50 -28.00
CA THR A 49 18.98 15.57 -28.16
C THR A 49 18.89 16.41 -26.89
N ARG A 50 20.05 16.90 -26.44
CA ARG A 50 20.17 17.93 -25.40
C ARG A 50 21.13 18.99 -25.92
N LEU A 51 20.59 19.91 -26.71
CA LEU A 51 21.08 21.22 -27.20
C LEU A 51 20.22 21.46 -28.46
N MET A 52 19.44 22.50 -28.62
CA MET A 52 19.65 23.90 -28.28
C MET A 52 18.31 24.59 -28.08
N LEU A 53 18.26 25.54 -27.15
CA LEU A 53 17.66 26.87 -27.32
C LEU A 53 17.96 27.64 -26.03
N HIS A 54 19.21 28.10 -25.96
CA HIS A 54 19.58 29.21 -25.10
C HIS A 54 19.23 30.48 -25.88
N CYS A 55 18.32 31.29 -25.34
CA CYS A 55 18.13 32.66 -25.79
C CYS A 55 18.32 33.53 -24.55
N SER A 56 19.52 34.10 -24.44
CA SER A 56 19.81 35.19 -23.51
C SER A 56 18.97 36.41 -23.89
N ASP A 57 18.40 37.07 -22.90
CA ASP A 57 18.06 38.48 -22.99
C ASP A 57 18.31 39.12 -21.62
N GLU A 58 19.40 39.89 -21.56
CA GLU A 58 19.67 40.87 -20.52
C GLU A 58 18.81 42.11 -20.80
N SER A 59 17.73 42.32 -20.06
CA SER A 59 17.23 43.66 -19.75
C SER A 59 16.08 43.59 -18.76
N GLY A 60 16.15 44.45 -17.74
CA GLY A 60 15.09 44.60 -16.76
C GLY A 60 13.85 45.30 -17.32
N HIS A 61 12.74 45.08 -16.62
CA HIS A 61 11.50 45.86 -16.58
C HIS A 61 10.36 45.56 -17.58
N VAL A 62 9.18 45.40 -16.96
CA VAL A 62 7.79 45.34 -17.45
C VAL A 62 7.32 44.01 -18.07
N ARG A 63 6.53 43.26 -17.28
CA ARG A 63 5.67 42.17 -17.77
C ARG A 63 4.63 42.75 -18.73
N ASP A 64 4.87 42.61 -20.03
CA ASP A 64 3.89 42.95 -21.07
C ASP A 64 2.84 41.83 -21.18
N GLU A 65 1.66 42.04 -20.58
CA GLU A 65 0.50 41.12 -20.67
C GLU A 65 0.16 40.75 -22.13
N ARG A 66 0.50 41.59 -23.11
CA ARG A 66 0.28 41.27 -24.53
C ARG A 66 1.15 40.12 -25.03
N ARG A 67 2.35 39.91 -24.47
CA ARG A 67 3.19 38.75 -24.82
C ARG A 67 2.63 37.45 -24.26
N GLU A 68 2.12 37.47 -23.03
CA GLU A 68 1.47 36.33 -22.37
C GLU A 68 0.20 35.91 -23.16
N LEU A 69 -0.63 36.88 -23.55
CA LEU A 69 -1.85 36.64 -24.32
C LEU A 69 -1.57 36.10 -25.72
N ARG A 70 -0.53 36.58 -26.40
CA ARG A 70 -0.10 36.02 -27.70
C ARG A 70 0.42 34.58 -27.55
N ARG A 71 1.15 34.28 -26.48
CA ARG A 71 1.65 32.93 -26.19
C ARG A 71 0.51 31.95 -25.90
N ARG A 72 -0.51 32.38 -25.13
CA ARG A 72 -1.72 31.60 -24.86
C ARG A 72 -2.55 31.34 -26.11
N ARG A 73 -2.70 32.35 -26.99
CA ARG A 73 -3.42 32.20 -28.27
C ARG A 73 -2.73 31.21 -29.21
N CYS A 74 -1.40 31.26 -29.32
CA CYS A 74 -0.64 30.28 -30.12
C CYS A 74 -0.80 28.83 -29.62
N ILE A 75 -0.81 28.63 -28.29
CA ILE A 75 -1.01 27.30 -27.69
C ILE A 75 -2.43 26.79 -27.94
N GLN A 76 -3.44 27.65 -27.83
CA GLN A 76 -4.84 27.27 -28.11
C GLN A 76 -5.08 27.00 -29.60
N GLU A 77 -4.52 27.79 -30.50
CA GLU A 77 -4.63 27.58 -31.94
C GLU A 77 -3.85 26.33 -32.41
N GLY A 78 -2.75 25.99 -31.74
CA GLY A 78 -2.02 24.73 -31.94
C GLY A 78 -2.83 23.50 -31.52
N ALA A 79 -3.41 23.53 -30.31
CA ALA A 79 -4.26 22.45 -29.80
C ALA A 79 -5.51 22.23 -30.68
N ALA A 80 -6.14 23.31 -31.16
CA ALA A 80 -7.30 23.21 -32.06
C ALA A 80 -6.93 22.53 -33.39
N LYS A 81 -5.74 22.78 -33.94
CA LYS A 81 -5.29 22.14 -35.19
C LYS A 81 -4.95 20.65 -35.03
N GLU A 82 -4.47 20.21 -33.87
CA GLU A 82 -4.24 18.79 -33.58
C GLU A 82 -5.55 17.99 -33.50
N HIS A 83 -6.61 18.55 -32.90
CA HIS A 83 -7.93 17.91 -32.85
C HIS A 83 -8.58 17.77 -34.24
N HIS A 84 -8.38 18.74 -35.14
CA HIS A 84 -8.91 18.64 -36.51
C HIS A 84 -8.08 17.72 -37.42
N ALA A 85 -6.76 17.61 -37.22
CA ALA A 85 -5.91 16.67 -37.97
C ALA A 85 -6.18 15.21 -37.59
N ALA A 86 -6.45 14.93 -36.31
CA ALA A 86 -6.85 13.59 -35.85
C ALA A 86 -8.22 13.15 -36.42
N ALA A 87 -9.16 14.09 -36.58
CA ALA A 87 -10.47 13.81 -37.18
C ALA A 87 -10.40 13.57 -38.70
N ALA A 88 -9.44 14.19 -39.41
CA ALA A 88 -9.31 14.05 -40.87
C ALA A 88 -8.68 12.72 -41.33
N VAL A 89 -7.90 12.05 -40.47
CA VAL A 89 -7.31 10.72 -40.78
C VAL A 89 -8.32 9.58 -40.55
N ALA A 90 -9.39 9.80 -39.79
CA ALA A 90 -10.34 8.76 -39.40
C ALA A 90 -11.42 8.41 -40.45
N HIS A 91 -11.55 9.16 -41.55
CA HIS A 91 -12.67 9.01 -42.50
C HIS A 91 -12.34 8.26 -43.80
N ARG A 92 -11.20 7.58 -43.91
CA ARG A 92 -10.82 6.89 -45.16
C ARG A 92 -10.40 5.43 -44.98
N THR A 93 -11.24 4.64 -44.34
CA THR A 93 -11.30 3.16 -44.47
C THR A 93 -12.69 2.69 -44.01
N ALA A 94 -13.65 2.73 -44.92
CA ALA A 94 -14.89 1.99 -44.76
C ALA A 94 -14.62 0.51 -45.08
N GLY A 95 -14.81 -0.37 -44.10
CA GLY A 95 -14.81 -1.83 -44.30
C GLY A 95 -13.92 -2.58 -43.32
N GLY A 96 -14.45 -2.87 -42.12
CA GLY A 96 -13.80 -3.78 -41.17
C GLY A 96 -14.07 -3.40 -39.72
N VAL A 97 -15.00 -4.12 -39.10
CA VAL A 97 -15.31 -4.21 -37.66
C VAL A 97 -14.37 -3.38 -36.76
N MET A 98 -14.86 -2.22 -36.32
CA MET A 98 -14.29 -1.51 -35.17
C MET A 98 -14.45 -2.43 -33.96
N LEU A 99 -13.42 -3.21 -33.64
CA LEU A 99 -13.27 -3.80 -32.32
C LEU A 99 -13.19 -2.62 -31.36
N THR A 100 -14.31 -2.31 -30.70
CA THR A 100 -14.29 -1.45 -29.53
C THR A 100 -13.36 -2.13 -28.54
N VAL A 101 -12.11 -1.66 -28.44
CA VAL A 101 -11.24 -1.99 -27.32
C VAL A 101 -12.06 -1.62 -26.09
N PRO A 102 -12.41 -2.58 -25.21
CA PRO A 102 -13.06 -2.22 -23.96
C PRO A 102 -12.17 -1.16 -23.32
N ASP A 103 -12.76 -0.07 -22.86
CA ASP A 103 -12.09 0.90 -22.00
C ASP A 103 -11.52 0.13 -20.80
N VAL A 104 -10.27 -0.34 -20.93
CA VAL A 104 -9.50 -0.91 -19.82
C VAL A 104 -9.15 0.31 -18.99
N ARG A 105 -10.11 0.75 -18.17
CA ARG A 105 -9.79 1.69 -17.12
C ARG A 105 -8.63 1.08 -16.36
N PRO A 106 -7.50 1.78 -16.18
CA PRO A 106 -6.46 1.30 -15.28
C PRO A 106 -7.18 1.04 -13.96
N GLN A 107 -7.21 -0.23 -13.53
CA GLN A 107 -7.75 -0.57 -12.22
C GLN A 107 -6.98 0.32 -11.25
N ARG A 108 -7.67 1.30 -10.67
CA ARG A 108 -7.10 2.09 -9.58
C ARG A 108 -6.56 1.07 -8.57
N ASP A 109 -5.37 1.32 -8.01
CA ASP A 109 -4.72 0.52 -6.96
C ASP A 109 -5.61 0.36 -5.71
N GLU A 110 -6.79 -0.23 -5.85
CA GLU A 110 -7.77 -0.38 -4.81
C GLU A 110 -7.40 -1.65 -4.06
N ILE A 111 -6.90 -1.46 -2.86
CA ILE A 111 -6.52 -2.55 -1.96
C ILE A 111 -7.80 -3.31 -1.62
N LEU A 112 -7.99 -4.49 -2.20
CA LEU A 112 -9.16 -5.33 -1.91
C LEU A 112 -9.14 -5.79 -0.43
N ARG A 113 -10.18 -5.44 0.32
CA ARG A 113 -10.33 -5.83 1.74
C ARG A 113 -10.76 -7.27 1.91
N TYR A 114 -10.47 -7.79 3.08
CA TYR A 114 -11.17 -8.97 3.58
C TYR A 114 -12.63 -8.63 3.89
N GLY A 115 -13.54 -9.57 3.64
CA GLY A 115 -14.93 -9.45 4.06
C GLY A 115 -15.05 -9.39 5.60
N ASN A 116 -16.11 -8.74 6.09
CA ASN A 116 -16.29 -8.46 7.52
C ASN A 116 -16.16 -9.70 8.41
N GLY A 117 -16.65 -10.87 7.96
CA GLY A 117 -16.51 -12.13 8.72
C GLY A 117 -15.06 -12.51 8.97
N ALA A 118 -14.19 -12.43 7.95
CA ALA A 118 -12.76 -12.70 8.09
C ALA A 118 -12.05 -11.68 9.00
N VAL A 119 -12.47 -10.41 8.94
CA VAL A 119 -11.94 -9.33 9.79
C VAL A 119 -12.30 -9.58 11.26
N VAL A 120 -13.57 -9.87 11.57
CA VAL A 120 -14.02 -10.15 12.94
C VAL A 120 -13.31 -11.39 13.49
N LEU A 121 -13.27 -12.49 12.72
CA LEU A 121 -12.57 -13.71 13.13
C LEU A 121 -11.09 -13.42 13.42
N HIS A 122 -10.42 -12.63 12.56
CA HIS A 122 -9.03 -12.27 12.78
C HIS A 122 -8.81 -11.52 14.10
N TRP A 123 -9.58 -10.45 14.34
CA TRP A 123 -9.37 -9.60 15.53
C TRP A 123 -9.81 -10.26 16.82
N VAL A 124 -10.89 -11.03 16.82
CA VAL A 124 -11.30 -11.81 17.98
C VAL A 124 -10.20 -12.83 18.31
N THR A 125 -9.69 -13.57 17.32
CA THR A 125 -8.56 -14.49 17.54
C THR A 125 -7.33 -13.74 18.05
N ALA A 126 -6.99 -12.59 17.46
CA ALA A 126 -5.81 -11.82 17.87
C ALA A 126 -5.91 -11.34 19.34
N ALA A 127 -7.09 -10.82 19.74
CA ALA A 127 -7.34 -10.41 21.11
C ALA A 127 -7.23 -11.59 22.09
N LEU A 128 -7.81 -12.74 21.74
CA LEU A 128 -7.72 -13.95 22.56
C LEU A 128 -6.30 -14.48 22.66
N VAL A 129 -5.50 -14.44 21.59
CA VAL A 129 -4.09 -14.84 21.62
C VAL A 129 -3.28 -13.93 22.55
N ILE A 130 -3.52 -12.63 22.53
CA ILE A 130 -2.88 -11.69 23.47
C ILE A 130 -3.27 -12.03 24.91
N ALA A 131 -4.56 -12.24 25.17
CA ALA A 131 -5.06 -12.66 26.49
C ALA A 131 -4.45 -14.00 26.94
N GLN A 132 -4.32 -14.97 26.03
CA GLN A 132 -3.71 -16.28 26.28
C GLN A 132 -2.25 -16.15 26.73
N VAL A 133 -1.48 -15.29 26.06
CA VAL A 133 -0.08 -15.02 26.42
C VAL A 133 -0.01 -14.45 27.83
N ILE A 134 -0.81 -13.41 28.12
CA ILE A 134 -0.86 -12.79 29.46
C ILE A 134 -1.19 -13.85 30.51
N VAL A 135 -2.31 -14.55 30.36
CA VAL A 135 -2.77 -15.61 31.28
C VAL A 135 -1.71 -16.70 31.47
N GLY A 136 -1.05 -17.12 30.38
CA GLY A 136 0.00 -18.13 30.39
C GLY A 136 1.22 -17.73 31.22
N PHE A 137 1.71 -16.50 31.05
CA PHE A 137 2.80 -15.99 31.86
C PHE A 137 2.36 -15.70 33.31
N THR A 138 1.12 -15.26 33.53
CA THR A 138 0.59 -14.99 34.87
C THR A 138 0.63 -16.24 35.75
N PHE A 139 0.05 -17.37 35.32
CA PHE A 139 0.06 -18.57 36.17
C PHE A 139 1.48 -19.10 36.36
N LYS A 140 2.37 -18.94 35.37
CA LYS A 140 3.76 -19.41 35.46
C LYS A 140 4.58 -18.66 36.50
N LEU A 141 4.24 -17.40 36.78
CA LEU A 141 4.89 -16.55 37.79
C LEU A 141 4.27 -16.71 39.19
N LEU A 142 3.09 -17.33 39.30
CA LEU A 142 2.44 -17.56 40.58
C LEU A 142 3.01 -18.81 41.29
N PRO A 143 3.13 -18.78 42.63
CA PRO A 143 3.42 -19.99 43.39
C PRO A 143 2.28 -21.00 43.24
N ARG A 144 2.58 -22.29 43.35
CA ARG A 144 1.56 -23.34 43.33
C ARG A 144 0.55 -23.10 44.46
N GLY A 145 -0.73 -23.08 44.12
CA GLY A 145 -1.83 -22.78 45.04
C GLY A 145 -3.14 -22.48 44.30
N PRO A 146 -4.19 -22.04 45.00
CA PRO A 146 -5.51 -21.79 44.42
C PRO A 146 -5.49 -20.81 43.25
N ALA A 147 -4.78 -19.69 43.39
CA ALA A 147 -4.66 -18.68 42.33
C ALA A 147 -3.97 -19.24 41.07
N HIS A 148 -2.87 -19.99 41.22
CA HIS A 148 -2.24 -20.68 40.09
C HIS A 148 -3.22 -21.62 39.39
N GLY A 149 -3.98 -22.41 40.15
CA GLY A 149 -4.99 -23.33 39.60
C GLY A 149 -6.09 -22.62 38.80
N GLU A 150 -6.56 -21.47 39.29
CA GLU A 150 -7.57 -20.65 38.62
C GLU A 150 -7.06 -20.09 37.27
N TRP A 151 -5.90 -19.43 37.28
CA TRP A 151 -5.31 -18.90 36.05
C TRP A 151 -4.94 -20.01 35.05
N PHE A 152 -4.53 -21.18 35.54
CA PHE A 152 -4.29 -22.35 34.70
C PHE A 152 -5.58 -22.91 34.09
N ALA A 153 -6.70 -22.88 34.81
CA ALA A 153 -8.01 -23.24 34.25
C ALA A 153 -8.43 -22.26 33.14
N TRP A 154 -8.25 -20.96 33.36
CA TRP A 154 -8.48 -19.94 32.32
C TRP A 154 -7.57 -20.14 31.11
N HIS A 155 -6.29 -20.48 31.32
CA HIS A 155 -5.34 -20.78 30.23
C HIS A 155 -5.84 -21.91 29.33
N LYS A 156 -6.30 -23.02 29.93
CA LYS A 156 -6.85 -24.15 29.16
C LYS A 156 -8.13 -23.77 28.41
N THR A 157 -9.00 -22.99 29.05
CA THR A 157 -10.29 -22.58 28.49
C THR A 157 -10.12 -21.66 27.28
N LEU A 158 -9.26 -20.65 27.41
CA LEU A 158 -8.91 -19.76 26.31
C LEU A 158 -8.19 -20.51 25.19
N GLY A 159 -7.27 -21.44 25.51
CA GLY A 159 -6.58 -22.26 24.52
C GLY A 159 -7.54 -23.12 23.69
N ALA A 160 -8.52 -23.77 24.34
CA ALA A 160 -9.57 -24.53 23.66
C ALA A 160 -10.48 -23.64 22.80
N THR A 161 -10.80 -22.43 23.28
CA THR A 161 -11.60 -21.46 22.52
C THR A 161 -10.86 -20.97 21.28
N ILE A 162 -9.57 -20.68 21.41
CA ILE A 162 -8.70 -20.28 20.29
C ILE A 162 -8.60 -21.40 19.26
N LEU A 163 -8.47 -22.66 19.69
CA LEU A 163 -8.46 -23.81 18.78
C LEU A 163 -9.75 -23.84 17.93
N LEU A 164 -10.91 -23.73 18.58
CA LEU A 164 -12.19 -23.73 17.87
C LEU A 164 -12.28 -22.58 16.87
N LEU A 165 -11.92 -21.36 17.27
CA LEU A 165 -11.92 -20.19 16.39
C LEU A 165 -10.89 -20.33 15.26
N ALA A 166 -9.74 -20.93 15.50
CA ALA A 166 -8.73 -21.19 14.48
C ALA A 166 -9.26 -22.16 13.41
N LEU A 167 -9.99 -23.20 13.81
CA LEU A 167 -10.65 -24.13 12.90
C LEU A 167 -11.74 -23.43 12.08
N VAL A 168 -12.60 -22.64 12.72
CA VAL A 168 -13.63 -21.84 12.03
C VAL A 168 -12.99 -20.88 11.03
N ARG A 169 -11.91 -20.19 11.44
CA ARG A 169 -11.18 -19.26 10.59
C ARG A 169 -10.49 -19.96 9.43
N LEU A 170 -9.95 -21.15 9.64
CA LEU A 170 -9.37 -21.98 8.58
C LEU A 170 -10.44 -22.41 7.59
N ALA A 171 -11.57 -22.95 8.07
CA ALA A 171 -12.71 -23.31 7.23
C ALA A 171 -13.21 -22.11 6.41
N TRP A 172 -13.33 -20.93 7.04
CA TRP A 172 -13.69 -19.69 6.36
C TRP A 172 -12.71 -19.35 5.24
N ARG A 173 -11.40 -19.46 5.50
CA ARG A 173 -10.36 -19.17 4.50
C ARG A 173 -10.33 -20.17 3.35
N LEU A 174 -10.74 -21.42 3.59
CA LEU A 174 -10.87 -22.43 2.54
C LEU A 174 -12.12 -22.18 1.68
N ALA A 175 -13.21 -21.72 2.29
CA ALA A 175 -14.45 -21.39 1.59
C ALA A 175 -14.41 -20.06 0.82
N HIS A 176 -13.57 -19.11 1.26
CA HIS A 176 -13.49 -17.76 0.68
C HIS A 176 -12.10 -17.46 0.13
N LYS A 177 -12.02 -17.14 -1.17
CA LYS A 177 -10.77 -16.74 -1.81
C LYS A 177 -10.24 -15.45 -1.18
N PRO A 178 -9.01 -15.43 -0.63
CA PRO A 178 -8.45 -14.21 -0.06
C PRO A 178 -8.19 -13.17 -1.15
N PRO A 179 -8.27 -11.87 -0.84
CA PRO A 179 -7.92 -10.82 -1.78
C PRO A 179 -6.45 -10.97 -2.21
N PRO A 180 -6.14 -10.73 -3.50
CA PRO A 180 -4.77 -10.79 -3.99
C PRO A 180 -3.85 -9.82 -3.23
N PHE A 181 -2.56 -10.12 -3.23
CA PHE A 181 -1.56 -9.20 -2.68
C PHE A 181 -1.43 -7.97 -3.59
N PRO A 182 -1.34 -6.73 -3.05
CA PRO A 182 -1.13 -5.52 -3.85
C PRO A 182 0.11 -5.64 -4.73
N GLU A 183 0.08 -5.17 -5.98
CA GLU A 183 1.21 -5.29 -6.93
C GLU A 183 2.50 -4.60 -6.44
N THR A 184 2.34 -3.61 -5.57
CA THR A 184 3.42 -2.86 -4.91
C THR A 184 4.20 -3.65 -3.85
N LEU A 185 3.74 -4.83 -3.43
CA LEU A 185 4.42 -5.66 -2.44
C LEU A 185 5.59 -6.46 -3.06
N GLY A 186 6.77 -6.47 -2.44
CA GLY A 186 7.92 -7.20 -2.98
C GLY A 186 7.67 -8.72 -3.05
N ARG A 187 8.30 -9.42 -4.00
CA ARG A 187 8.13 -10.88 -4.15
C ARG A 187 8.51 -11.64 -2.88
N TRP A 188 9.62 -11.27 -2.25
CA TRP A 188 10.07 -11.87 -1.00
C TRP A 188 9.11 -11.59 0.17
N GLU A 189 8.55 -10.39 0.24
CA GLU A 189 7.54 -10.03 1.26
C GLU A 189 6.25 -10.84 1.11
N ARG A 190 5.80 -11.12 -0.12
CA ARG A 190 4.65 -12.01 -0.39
C ARG A 190 4.93 -13.43 0.09
N ILE A 191 6.13 -13.96 -0.18
CA ILE A 191 6.54 -15.30 0.25
C ILE A 191 6.58 -15.37 1.77
N ALA A 192 7.26 -14.41 2.42
CA ALA A 192 7.35 -14.32 3.87
C ALA A 192 5.97 -14.19 4.51
N ALA A 193 5.11 -13.31 4.00
CA ALA A 193 3.74 -13.17 4.48
C ALA A 193 2.97 -14.49 4.35
N THR A 194 3.07 -15.17 3.21
CA THR A 194 2.37 -16.45 2.98
C THR A 194 2.81 -17.52 3.97
N TRP A 195 4.12 -17.69 4.17
CA TRP A 195 4.65 -18.68 5.11
C TRP A 195 4.37 -18.34 6.56
N ASN A 196 4.46 -17.07 6.94
CA ASN A 196 4.10 -16.61 8.28
C ASN A 196 2.62 -16.93 8.59
N HIS A 197 1.70 -16.68 7.65
CA HIS A 197 0.29 -17.05 7.84
C HIS A 197 0.10 -18.56 7.96
N ARG A 198 0.78 -19.36 7.14
CA ARG A 198 0.71 -20.83 7.22
C ARG A 198 1.25 -21.34 8.56
N ALA A 199 2.38 -20.81 9.01
CA ALA A 199 2.97 -21.12 10.31
C ALA A 199 2.00 -20.77 11.44
N PHE A 200 1.35 -19.61 11.40
CA PHE A 200 0.33 -19.26 12.39
C PHE A 200 -0.87 -20.20 12.41
N TYR A 201 -1.36 -20.66 11.25
CA TYR A 201 -2.43 -21.66 11.24
C TYR A 201 -1.98 -22.97 11.89
N ALA A 202 -0.76 -23.43 11.59
CA ALA A 202 -0.21 -24.62 12.24
C ALA A 202 -0.06 -24.42 13.75
N LEU A 203 0.52 -23.30 14.18
CA LEU A 203 0.77 -23.00 15.60
C LEU A 203 -0.51 -22.84 16.40
N LEU A 204 -1.53 -22.16 15.87
CA LEU A 204 -2.82 -21.99 16.55
C LEU A 204 -3.56 -23.32 16.76
N ILE A 205 -3.21 -24.36 16.00
CA ILE A 205 -3.76 -25.71 16.15
C ILE A 205 -2.85 -26.56 17.04
N LEU A 206 -1.55 -26.59 16.76
CA LEU A 206 -0.60 -27.43 17.46
C LEU A 206 -0.42 -27.03 18.93
N LEU A 207 -0.41 -25.73 19.26
CA LEU A 207 -0.25 -25.27 20.63
C LEU A 207 -1.34 -25.83 21.57
N PRO A 208 -2.65 -25.63 21.29
CA PRO A 208 -3.68 -26.21 22.14
C PRO A 208 -3.64 -27.74 22.19
N LEU A 209 -3.27 -28.41 21.09
CA LEU A 209 -3.19 -29.87 21.05
C LEU A 209 -2.03 -30.41 21.89
N THR A 210 -0.83 -29.82 21.82
CA THR A 210 0.29 -30.21 22.70
C THR A 210 -0.03 -29.88 24.15
N GLY A 211 -0.68 -28.74 24.41
CA GLY A 211 -1.16 -28.41 25.76
C GLY A 211 -2.17 -29.43 26.28
N LEU A 212 -3.09 -29.90 25.43
CA LEU A 212 -4.06 -30.94 25.78
C LEU A 212 -3.37 -32.27 26.10
N VAL A 213 -2.41 -32.71 25.30
CA VAL A 213 -1.62 -33.93 25.56
C VAL A 213 -0.86 -33.77 26.88
N ALA A 214 -0.20 -32.64 27.12
CA ALA A 214 0.58 -32.38 28.33
C ALA A 214 -0.26 -32.50 29.62
N VAL A 215 -1.55 -32.17 29.57
CA VAL A 215 -2.46 -32.25 30.73
C VAL A 215 -3.34 -33.51 30.76
N SER A 216 -3.12 -34.44 29.81
CA SER A 216 -3.91 -35.67 29.70
C SER A 216 -3.27 -36.86 30.41
N ASP A 217 -2.00 -36.77 30.83
CA ASP A 217 -1.36 -37.81 31.63
C ASP A 217 -2.16 -38.06 32.92
N GLY A 218 -2.46 -39.34 33.17
CA GLY A 218 -3.18 -39.76 34.38
C GLY A 218 -4.56 -39.12 34.58
N ALA A 219 -5.20 -38.57 33.54
CA ALA A 219 -6.54 -37.98 33.63
C ALA A 219 -7.59 -39.04 34.02
N ARG A 220 -7.72 -39.32 35.32
CA ARG A 220 -8.54 -40.41 35.90
C ARG A 220 -10.02 -40.35 35.52
N SER A 221 -10.51 -39.14 35.23
CA SER A 221 -11.89 -38.91 34.79
C SER A 221 -12.09 -39.08 33.28
N GLY A 222 -11.01 -39.20 32.49
CA GLY A 222 -11.05 -39.14 31.02
C GLY A 222 -11.30 -37.75 30.44
N PHE A 223 -11.36 -36.71 31.28
CA PHE A 223 -11.69 -35.34 30.85
C PHE A 223 -10.78 -34.30 31.47
N VAL A 224 -10.45 -33.29 30.68
CA VAL A 224 -9.76 -32.07 31.13
C VAL A 224 -10.79 -31.00 31.45
N ALA A 225 -10.85 -30.61 32.73
CA ALA A 225 -11.76 -29.57 33.18
C ALA A 225 -11.33 -28.18 32.69
N LEU A 226 -12.32 -27.41 32.24
CA LEU A 226 -12.25 -26.00 31.86
C LEU A 226 -13.06 -25.15 32.85
N VAL A 227 -12.99 -23.84 32.69
CA VAL A 227 -13.77 -22.89 33.51
C VAL A 227 -15.27 -23.05 33.22
N GLY A 228 -16.10 -22.81 34.25
CA GLY A 228 -17.56 -22.85 34.13
C GLY A 228 -18.16 -24.26 34.04
N GLY A 229 -17.43 -25.29 34.46
CA GLY A 229 -17.90 -26.68 34.45
C GLY A 229 -17.80 -27.36 33.08
N LEU A 230 -17.29 -26.65 32.06
CA LEU A 230 -16.99 -27.21 30.75
C LEU A 230 -15.85 -28.22 30.84
N LYS A 231 -15.86 -29.21 29.93
CA LYS A 231 -14.87 -30.28 29.88
C LYS A 231 -14.54 -30.61 28.43
N VAL A 232 -13.29 -30.96 28.17
CA VAL A 232 -12.86 -31.54 26.89
C VAL A 232 -12.34 -32.96 27.12
N PRO A 233 -12.55 -33.90 26.19
CA PRO A 233 -11.98 -35.24 26.31
C PRO A 233 -10.46 -35.17 26.46
N ALA A 234 -9.92 -35.90 27.44
CA ALA A 234 -8.48 -36.10 27.55
C ALA A 234 -8.00 -37.06 26.45
N VAL A 235 -6.72 -36.96 26.10
CA VAL A 235 -6.10 -37.91 25.15
C VAL A 235 -5.84 -39.23 25.88
N PRO A 236 -6.42 -40.36 25.43
CA PRO A 236 -6.24 -41.64 26.09
C PRO A 236 -4.81 -42.18 25.90
N GLY A 237 -4.29 -42.86 26.91
CA GLY A 237 -3.00 -43.57 26.82
C GLY A 237 -1.76 -42.68 26.85
N VAL A 238 -1.88 -41.41 27.23
CA VAL A 238 -0.71 -40.56 27.48
C VAL A 238 -0.01 -41.03 28.75
N SER A 239 1.28 -41.34 28.64
CA SER A 239 2.17 -41.61 29.78
C SER A 239 2.78 -40.31 30.33
N GLU A 240 3.27 -40.34 31.56
CA GLU A 240 3.97 -39.22 32.23
C GLU A 240 5.07 -38.63 31.34
N ALA A 241 5.96 -39.48 30.84
CA ALA A 241 7.04 -39.06 29.93
C ALA A 241 6.52 -38.38 28.64
N THR A 242 5.38 -38.83 28.11
CA THR A 242 4.78 -38.21 26.92
C THR A 242 4.14 -36.87 27.26
N GLY A 243 3.50 -36.77 28.42
CA GLY A 243 2.93 -35.52 28.93
C GLY A 243 4.00 -34.45 29.15
N GLU A 244 5.11 -34.81 29.80
CA GLU A 244 6.26 -33.93 30.02
C GLU A 244 6.88 -33.45 28.70
N LEU A 245 7.19 -34.38 27.78
CA LEU A 245 7.72 -34.04 26.46
C LEU A 245 6.77 -33.11 25.70
N SER A 246 5.47 -33.35 25.77
CA SER A 246 4.49 -32.48 25.12
C SER A 246 4.44 -31.09 25.74
N GLY A 247 4.65 -30.99 27.06
CA GLY A 247 4.82 -29.73 27.78
C GLY A 247 6.05 -28.95 27.29
N ASP A 248 7.19 -29.60 27.12
CA ASP A 248 8.40 -28.98 26.59
C ASP A 248 8.21 -28.48 25.16
N VAL A 249 7.62 -29.33 24.30
CA VAL A 249 7.26 -28.94 22.92
C VAL A 249 6.31 -27.75 22.94
N HIS A 250 5.31 -27.74 23.83
CA HIS A 250 4.38 -26.62 23.96
C HIS A 250 5.12 -25.31 24.26
N VAL A 251 6.08 -25.32 25.19
CA VAL A 251 6.89 -24.13 25.52
C VAL A 251 7.72 -23.66 24.33
N VAL A 252 8.35 -24.56 23.58
CA VAL A 252 9.10 -24.21 22.35
C VAL A 252 8.18 -23.56 21.31
N LEU A 253 6.97 -24.10 21.13
CA LEU A 253 5.98 -23.54 20.21
C LEU A 253 5.47 -22.17 20.67
N VAL A 254 5.40 -21.91 21.99
CA VAL A 254 5.04 -20.58 22.52
C VAL A 254 6.08 -19.54 22.12
N PHE A 255 7.37 -19.80 22.36
CA PHE A 255 8.43 -18.87 21.97
C PHE A 255 8.50 -18.66 20.45
N THR A 256 8.32 -19.73 19.68
CA THR A 256 8.21 -19.65 18.22
C THR A 256 7.05 -18.74 17.80
N THR A 257 5.89 -18.87 18.44
CA THR A 257 4.71 -18.05 18.16
C THR A 257 4.95 -16.58 18.50
N LEU A 258 5.60 -16.28 19.63
CA LEU A 258 5.95 -14.91 20.01
C LEU A 258 6.89 -14.26 19.00
N ALA A 259 7.92 -14.97 18.54
CA ALA A 259 8.83 -14.48 17.51
C ALA A 259 8.10 -14.14 16.19
N LEU A 260 7.24 -15.05 15.72
CA LEU A 260 6.41 -14.81 14.53
C LEU A 260 5.37 -13.71 14.75
N LEU A 261 4.90 -13.51 15.99
CA LEU A 261 3.92 -12.46 16.31
C LEU A 261 4.56 -11.09 16.21
N VAL A 262 5.76 -10.94 16.76
CA VAL A 262 6.57 -9.73 16.60
C VAL A 262 6.85 -9.47 15.12
N LEU A 263 7.22 -10.48 14.35
CA LEU A 263 7.42 -10.36 12.91
C LEU A 263 6.13 -9.92 12.19
N HIS A 264 4.99 -10.53 12.52
CA HIS A 264 3.69 -10.26 11.91
C HIS A 264 3.21 -8.82 12.17
N VAL A 265 3.21 -8.42 13.45
CA VAL A 265 2.80 -7.08 13.87
C VAL A 265 3.79 -6.04 13.34
N GLY A 266 5.10 -6.31 13.45
CA GLY A 266 6.14 -5.45 12.92
C GLY A 266 5.99 -5.21 11.41
N ALA A 267 5.72 -6.26 10.62
CA ALA A 267 5.45 -6.13 9.19
C ALA A 267 4.17 -5.34 8.92
N ALA A 268 3.10 -5.58 9.67
CA ALA A 268 1.85 -4.82 9.52
C ALA A 268 2.07 -3.31 9.79
N LEU A 269 2.80 -2.97 10.85
CA LEU A 269 3.13 -1.59 11.18
C LEU A 269 4.07 -0.97 10.13
N LYS A 270 5.11 -1.70 9.71
CA LYS A 270 6.02 -1.27 8.62
C LYS A 270 5.22 -0.91 7.37
N HIS A 271 4.35 -1.80 6.92
CA HIS A 271 3.55 -1.58 5.72
C HIS A 271 2.47 -0.51 5.87
N GLN A 272 2.01 -0.23 7.10
CA GLN A 272 1.03 0.82 7.35
C GLN A 272 1.65 2.22 7.33
N PHE A 273 2.85 2.37 7.88
CA PHE A 273 3.45 3.67 8.15
C PHE A 273 4.61 4.04 7.21
N PHE A 274 5.34 3.05 6.69
CA PHE A 274 6.58 3.30 5.93
C PHE A 274 6.48 2.92 4.45
N ASP A 275 5.65 1.93 4.10
CA ASP A 275 5.56 1.47 2.70
C ASP A 275 4.32 2.00 1.97
N SER A 276 4.46 2.22 0.66
CA SER A 276 3.37 2.62 -0.22
C SER A 276 2.34 1.51 -0.47
N SER A 277 2.69 0.26 -0.16
CA SER A 277 1.83 -0.90 -0.40
C SER A 277 0.58 -0.93 0.48
N ARG A 278 0.62 -0.30 1.66
CA ARG A 278 -0.45 -0.29 2.68
C ARG A 278 -1.14 -1.65 2.83
N ALA A 279 -0.36 -2.73 2.75
CA ALA A 279 -0.88 -4.10 2.74
C ALA A 279 -1.67 -4.45 4.01
N ALA A 280 -1.37 -3.75 5.12
CA ALA A 280 -2.10 -3.82 6.38
C ALA A 280 -3.54 -3.27 6.27
N GLY A 281 -3.79 -2.31 5.37
CA GLY A 281 -5.11 -1.71 5.13
C GLY A 281 -6.19 -2.68 4.64
N ARG A 282 -5.82 -3.94 4.33
CA ARG A 282 -6.75 -5.04 4.06
C ARG A 282 -7.48 -5.54 5.31
N MET A 283 -6.94 -5.26 6.50
CA MET A 283 -7.52 -5.59 7.81
C MET A 283 -7.81 -4.29 8.58
N PRO A 284 -9.05 -3.76 8.54
CA PRO A 284 -9.45 -2.61 9.36
C PRO A 284 -9.10 -2.86 10.84
N PRO A 285 -8.70 -1.86 11.66
CA PRO A 285 -8.84 -0.43 11.44
C PRO A 285 -7.70 0.22 10.62
N PHE A 286 -6.75 -0.58 10.11
CA PHE A 286 -5.69 -0.05 9.26
C PHE A 286 -6.27 0.60 7.99
N ARG A 287 -5.69 1.73 7.60
CA ARG A 287 -6.22 2.58 6.52
C ARG A 287 -5.68 2.15 5.16
N GLU A 288 -6.55 2.10 4.17
CA GLU A 288 -6.17 1.92 2.77
C GLU A 288 -5.46 3.15 2.22
N ARG A 289 -4.78 2.98 1.07
CA ARG A 289 -4.38 4.10 0.24
C ARG A 289 -5.64 4.61 -0.46
N ARG A 290 -6.24 5.70 0.01
CA ARG A 290 -7.16 6.47 -0.85
C ARG A 290 -6.30 6.97 -2.00
N GLY A 291 -6.38 6.33 -3.17
CA GLY A 291 -5.96 6.99 -4.40
C GLY A 291 -6.67 8.33 -4.43
N ALA A 292 -5.91 9.41 -4.65
CA ALA A 292 -6.41 10.80 -4.58
C ALA A 292 -7.85 10.83 -5.11
N ALA A 293 -8.82 11.00 -4.21
CA ALA A 293 -10.19 11.18 -4.60
C ALA A 293 -10.16 12.37 -5.56
N SER A 294 -10.52 12.12 -6.81
CA SER A 294 -10.86 13.16 -7.76
C SER A 294 -11.72 14.16 -6.99
N LEU A 295 -11.19 15.37 -6.82
CA LEU A 295 -11.92 16.50 -6.25
C LEU A 295 -13.32 16.47 -6.85
N PRO A 296 -14.40 16.53 -6.05
CA PRO A 296 -15.73 16.68 -6.61
C PRO A 296 -15.71 17.95 -7.45
N GLY A 297 -15.69 17.75 -8.76
CA GLY A 297 -15.77 18.82 -9.74
C GLY A 297 -17.11 19.51 -9.54
N LEU A 298 -17.01 20.78 -9.19
CA LEU A 298 -18.02 21.82 -9.36
C LEU A 298 -18.79 21.57 -10.66
N TYR A 299 -20.10 21.35 -10.52
CA TYR A 299 -21.10 21.65 -11.55
C TYR A 299 -21.83 22.92 -11.11
#